data_AF-A0A963AC08-F1
#
_entry.id   AF-A0A963AC08-F1
#
_cell.length_a   1.000
_cell.length_b   1.000
_cell.length_c   1.000
_cell.angle_alpha   90.00
_cell.angle_beta   90.00
_cell.angle_gamma   90.00
#
_symmetry.space_group_name_H-M   'P 1'
#
loop_
_entity.id
_entity.type
_entity.pdbx_description
1 polymer ?
#
loop_
_entity_poly.entity_id
_entity_poly.type
_entity_poly.pdbx_seq_one_letter_code
_entity_poly.pdbx_strand_id
1 'polypeptide(L)'
;MTNRRQKEIESLRSRLASLEAQQERELIEQEAMESAHAQMLSSLEEAGITFEAYVRCFVKDFRRVLTKVDREQAKAPPRVRRVTTKKKAAVKKKVRRKKAVVKIKIPAGRYSHLPADPERIFQVKAKGARPKLLKAYADEVGLDTFLSQCFIGED
;
A
#
# COMPACT_ATOMS: atom_id res chain seq x y z
N MET A 1 37.05 -27.82 -32.95
CA MET A 1 35.66 -28.23 -32.66
C MET A 1 35.48 -28.92 -31.31
N THR A 2 36.52 -29.57 -30.76
CA THR A 2 36.50 -30.28 -29.46
C THR A 2 36.26 -29.35 -28.26
N ASN A 3 36.91 -28.18 -28.21
CA ASN A 3 36.77 -27.24 -27.08
C ASN A 3 35.36 -26.70 -26.88
N ARG A 4 34.56 -26.55 -27.95
CA ARG A 4 33.16 -26.11 -27.83
C ARG A 4 32.30 -27.19 -27.19
N ARG A 5 32.44 -28.43 -27.65
CA ARG A 5 31.73 -29.59 -27.10
C ARG A 5 32.13 -29.87 -25.64
N GLN A 6 33.41 -29.72 -25.31
CA GLN A 6 33.89 -29.88 -23.93
C GLN A 6 33.28 -28.84 -22.98
N LYS A 7 33.23 -27.57 -23.39
CA LYS A 7 32.55 -26.52 -22.61
C LYS A 7 31.05 -26.79 -22.45
N GLU A 8 30.39 -27.28 -23.49
CA GLU A 8 28.98 -27.69 -23.42
C GLU A 8 28.80 -28.85 -22.42
N ILE A 9 29.65 -29.88 -22.47
CA ILE A 9 29.62 -31.00 -21.51
C ILE A 9 29.83 -30.52 -20.06
N GLU A 10 30.79 -29.63 -19.82
CA GLU A 10 31.03 -29.04 -18.50
C GLU A 10 29.82 -28.23 -18.02
N SER A 11 29.20 -27.44 -18.90
CA SER A 11 27.99 -26.68 -18.56
C SER A 11 26.83 -27.60 -18.20
N LEU A 12 26.64 -28.71 -18.94
CA LEU A 12 25.59 -29.69 -18.67
C LEU A 12 25.84 -30.43 -17.35
N ARG A 13 27.09 -30.81 -17.06
CA ARG A 13 27.47 -31.41 -15.77
C ARG A 13 27.22 -30.46 -14.60
N SER A 14 27.56 -29.17 -14.75
CA SER A 14 27.27 -28.18 -13.71
C SER A 14 25.77 -28.01 -13.47
N ARG A 15 24.97 -28.08 -14.54
CA ARG A 15 23.51 -28.02 -14.46
C ARG A 15 22.93 -29.26 -13.79
N LEU A 16 23.44 -30.46 -14.11
CA LEU A 16 23.03 -31.70 -13.44
C LEU A 16 23.31 -31.63 -11.95
N ALA A 17 24.52 -31.25 -11.55
CA ALA A 17 24.87 -31.08 -10.13
C ALA A 17 23.95 -30.07 -9.42
N SER A 18 23.55 -28.99 -10.10
CA SER A 18 22.60 -28.02 -9.53
C SER A 18 21.19 -28.58 -9.35
N LEU A 19 20.74 -29.45 -10.26
CA LEU A 19 19.42 -30.08 -10.20
C LEU A 19 19.40 -31.20 -9.15
N GLU A 20 20.46 -31.99 -9.05
CA GLU A 20 20.62 -33.01 -7.99
C GLU A 20 20.60 -32.35 -6.61
N ALA A 21 21.33 -31.25 -6.42
CA ALA A 21 21.29 -30.49 -5.17
C ALA A 21 19.92 -29.86 -4.86
N GLN A 22 19.11 -29.56 -5.89
CA GLN A 22 17.72 -29.12 -5.69
C GLN A 22 16.82 -30.28 -5.27
N GLN A 23 16.96 -31.44 -5.89
CA GLN A 23 16.21 -32.64 -5.52
C GLN A 23 16.49 -33.08 -4.07
N GLU A 24 17.75 -33.08 -3.65
CA GLU A 24 18.10 -33.41 -2.26
C GLU A 24 17.42 -32.46 -1.26
N ARG A 25 17.34 -31.17 -1.58
CA ARG A 25 16.63 -30.18 -0.73
C ARG A 25 15.14 -30.42 -0.72
N GLU A 26 14.53 -30.68 -1.87
CA GLU A 26 13.10 -30.98 -1.98
C GLU A 26 12.74 -32.25 -1.18
N LEU A 27 13.59 -33.28 -1.19
CA LEU A 27 13.38 -34.49 -0.39
C LEU A 27 13.44 -34.20 1.11
N ILE A 28 14.44 -33.44 1.57
CA ILE A 28 14.53 -33.04 2.99
C ILE A 28 13.29 -32.22 3.41
N GLU A 29 12.84 -31.31 2.55
CA GLU A 29 11.64 -30.51 2.79
C GLU A 29 10.38 -31.40 2.85
N GLN A 30 10.26 -32.39 1.96
CA GLN A 30 9.16 -33.36 1.98
C GLN A 30 9.15 -34.20 3.25
N GLU A 31 10.29 -34.77 3.64
CA GLU A 31 10.42 -35.55 4.87
C GLU A 31 10.05 -34.74 6.11
N ALA A 32 10.48 -33.47 6.17
CA ALA A 32 10.12 -32.56 7.25
C ALA A 32 8.61 -32.26 7.29
N MET A 33 7.98 -32.06 6.12
CA MET A 33 6.54 -31.82 5.99
C MET A 33 5.72 -33.06 6.40
N GLU A 34 6.13 -34.26 5.99
CA GLU A 34 5.49 -35.52 6.36
C GLU A 34 5.61 -35.78 7.87
N SER A 35 6.78 -35.53 8.45
CA SER A 35 7.01 -35.64 9.90
C SER A 35 6.11 -34.69 10.69
N ALA A 36 6.03 -33.42 10.27
CA ALA A 36 5.15 -32.43 10.92
C ALA A 36 3.67 -32.81 10.79
N HIS A 37 3.26 -33.34 9.63
CA HIS A 37 1.90 -33.83 9.42
C HIS A 37 1.56 -35.02 10.33
N ALA A 38 2.48 -35.99 10.46
CA ALA A 38 2.31 -37.13 11.36
C ALA A 38 2.20 -36.68 12.83
N GLN A 39 3.04 -35.76 13.29
CA GLN A 39 2.98 -35.20 14.65
C GLN A 39 1.66 -34.45 14.91
N MET A 40 1.16 -33.71 13.92
CA MET A 40 -0.13 -33.04 14.02
C MET A 40 -1.27 -34.05 14.15
N LEU A 41 -1.29 -35.11 13.33
CA LEU A 41 -2.31 -36.15 13.41
C LEU A 41 -2.28 -36.87 14.76
N SER A 42 -1.10 -37.26 15.25
CA SER A 42 -1.00 -37.91 16.56
C SER A 42 -1.49 -37.00 17.69
N SER A 43 -1.14 -35.71 17.67
CA SER A 43 -1.61 -34.73 18.67
C SER A 43 -3.14 -34.55 18.63
N LEU A 44 -3.75 -34.63 17.44
CA LEU A 44 -5.20 -34.54 17.27
C LEU A 44 -5.91 -35.81 17.75
N GLU A 45 -5.35 -36.97 17.46
CA GLU A 45 -5.83 -38.27 17.95
C GLU A 45 -5.78 -38.35 19.48
N GLU A 46 -4.68 -37.90 20.10
CA GLU A 46 -4.54 -37.79 21.56
C GLU A 46 -5.61 -36.88 22.18
N ALA A 47 -5.97 -35.80 21.49
CA ALA A 47 -7.04 -34.90 21.90
C ALA A 47 -8.46 -35.45 21.61
N GLY A 48 -8.58 -36.59 20.92
CA GLY A 48 -9.85 -37.18 20.50
C GLY A 48 -10.58 -36.38 19.41
N ILE A 49 -9.86 -35.56 18.64
CA ILE A 49 -10.42 -34.68 17.61
C ILE A 49 -10.01 -35.24 16.24
N THR A 50 -10.98 -35.39 15.33
CA THR A 50 -10.65 -35.75 13.96
C THR A 50 -10.04 -34.55 13.22
N PHE A 51 -9.11 -34.82 12.29
CA PHE A 51 -8.50 -33.77 11.48
C PHE A 51 -9.54 -32.91 10.75
N GLU A 52 -10.62 -33.52 10.24
CA GLU A 52 -11.71 -32.77 9.62
C GLU A 52 -12.40 -31.79 10.59
N ALA A 53 -12.66 -32.21 11.83
CA ALA A 53 -13.28 -31.34 12.83
C ALA A 53 -12.36 -30.16 13.16
N TYR A 54 -11.06 -30.40 13.29
CA TYR A 54 -10.05 -29.36 13.47
C TYR A 54 -10.08 -28.36 12.30
N VAL A 55 -10.01 -28.84 11.06
CA VAL A 55 -10.06 -27.98 9.87
C VAL A 55 -11.37 -27.18 9.83
N ARG A 56 -12.51 -27.80 10.15
CA ARG A 56 -13.83 -27.12 10.21
C ARG A 56 -13.86 -25.98 11.22
N CYS A 57 -13.27 -26.16 12.40
CA CYS A 57 -13.17 -25.11 13.42
C CYS A 57 -12.30 -23.94 12.98
N PHE A 58 -11.21 -24.22 12.24
CA PHE A 58 -10.23 -23.20 11.82
C PHE A 58 -10.32 -22.80 10.35
N VAL A 59 -11.44 -23.08 9.65
CA VAL A 59 -11.61 -22.83 8.19
C VAL A 59 -11.21 -21.41 7.79
N LYS A 60 -11.53 -20.41 8.61
CA LYS A 60 -11.21 -19.00 8.30
C LYS A 60 -9.70 -18.77 8.23
N ASP A 61 -8.93 -19.39 9.13
CA ASP A 61 -7.49 -19.25 9.17
C ASP A 61 -6.82 -20.06 8.06
N PHE A 62 -7.30 -21.28 7.79
CA PHE A 62 -6.87 -22.06 6.62
C PHE A 62 -7.09 -21.30 5.31
N ARG A 63 -8.27 -20.70 5.10
CA ARG A 63 -8.54 -19.86 3.92
C ARG A 63 -7.60 -18.65 3.84
N ARG A 64 -7.30 -18.01 4.96
CA ARG A 64 -6.33 -16.89 5.01
C ARG A 64 -4.92 -17.34 4.65
N VAL A 65 -4.50 -18.52 5.08
CA VAL A 65 -3.18 -19.08 4.75
C VAL A 65 -3.13 -19.45 3.28
N LEU A 66 -4.13 -20.19 2.77
CA LEU A 66 -4.21 -20.56 1.35
C LEU A 66 -4.16 -19.33 0.43
N THR A 67 -4.94 -18.29 0.73
CA THR A 67 -4.90 -17.03 -0.06
C THR A 67 -3.57 -16.30 0.03
N LYS A 68 -2.79 -16.44 1.12
CA LYS A 68 -1.42 -15.90 1.19
C LYS A 68 -0.48 -16.71 0.31
N VAL A 69 -0.55 -18.04 0.36
CA VAL A 69 0.23 -18.94 -0.49
C VAL A 69 -0.03 -18.65 -1.97
N ASP A 70 -1.30 -18.56 -2.37
CA ASP A 70 -1.68 -18.22 -3.75
C ASP A 70 -1.11 -16.87 -4.19
N ARG A 71 -1.14 -15.87 -3.30
CA ARG A 71 -0.56 -14.54 -3.57
C ARG A 71 0.96 -14.58 -3.66
N GLU A 72 1.63 -15.46 -2.93
CA GLU A 72 3.08 -15.61 -2.97
C GLU A 72 3.51 -16.37 -4.22
N GLN A 73 2.80 -17.43 -4.59
CA GLN A 73 3.02 -18.14 -5.86
C GLN A 73 2.70 -17.27 -7.09
N ALA A 74 1.67 -16.42 -7.01
CA ALA A 74 1.32 -15.48 -8.07
C ALA A 74 2.25 -14.25 -8.15
N LYS A 75 3.11 -14.00 -7.14
CA LYS A 75 4.13 -12.95 -7.25
C LYS A 75 5.21 -13.43 -8.23
N ALA A 76 5.16 -12.90 -9.44
CA ALA A 76 6.29 -12.92 -10.38
C ALA A 76 7.59 -12.46 -9.68
N PRO A 77 8.78 -12.93 -10.11
CA PRO A 77 10.06 -12.56 -9.51
C PRO A 77 10.15 -11.04 -9.38
N PRO A 78 10.75 -10.53 -8.28
CA PRO A 78 10.67 -9.13 -7.92
C PRO A 78 11.10 -8.27 -9.09
N ARG A 79 10.14 -7.59 -9.74
CA ARG A 79 10.45 -6.50 -10.66
C ARG A 79 11.27 -5.50 -9.87
N VAL A 80 12.51 -5.32 -10.32
CA VAL A 80 13.54 -4.41 -9.79
C VAL A 80 12.89 -3.31 -8.98
N ARG A 81 13.14 -3.29 -7.66
CA ARG A 81 12.67 -2.25 -6.76
C ARG A 81 12.97 -0.91 -7.40
N ARG A 82 11.93 -0.17 -7.83
CA ARG A 82 12.09 1.25 -8.10
C ARG A 82 12.60 1.86 -6.80
N VAL A 83 13.87 2.27 -6.80
CA VAL A 83 14.46 3.05 -5.73
C VAL A 83 13.57 4.26 -5.55
N THR A 84 12.72 4.22 -4.53
CA THR A 84 12.09 5.42 -4.03
C THR A 84 13.23 6.17 -3.36
N THR A 85 13.91 7.01 -4.15
CA THR A 85 14.72 8.06 -3.56
C THR A 85 13.79 8.79 -2.62
N LYS A 86 14.01 8.63 -1.31
CA LYS A 86 13.40 9.48 -0.31
C LYS A 86 13.83 10.87 -0.73
N LYS A 87 12.95 11.60 -1.44
CA LYS A 87 13.05 13.04 -1.52
C LYS A 87 13.04 13.45 -0.06
N LYS A 88 14.23 13.72 0.50
CA LYS A 88 14.36 14.57 1.67
C LYS A 88 13.38 15.68 1.38
N ALA A 89 12.38 15.84 2.24
CA ALA A 89 11.54 17.01 2.18
C ALA A 89 12.53 18.16 2.34
N ALA A 90 13.01 18.70 1.21
CA ALA A 90 13.60 19.99 1.17
C ALA A 90 12.47 20.84 1.70
N VAL A 91 12.57 21.19 2.99
CA VAL A 91 11.82 22.28 3.58
C VAL A 91 11.99 23.35 2.54
N LYS A 92 10.94 23.57 1.75
CA LYS A 92 10.89 24.67 0.82
C LYS A 92 10.93 25.85 1.77
N LYS A 93 12.14 26.37 2.07
CA LYS A 93 12.30 27.74 2.49
C LYS A 93 11.53 28.47 1.41
N LYS A 94 10.32 28.91 1.75
CA LYS A 94 9.56 29.84 0.94
C LYS A 94 10.48 31.06 0.89
N VAL A 95 11.38 31.08 -0.09
CA VAL A 95 11.92 32.33 -0.58
C VAL A 95 10.67 33.02 -1.07
N ARG A 96 10.13 33.89 -0.22
CA ARG A 96 9.15 34.89 -0.61
C ARG A 96 9.86 35.62 -1.75
N ARG A 97 9.58 35.23 -2.99
CA ARG A 97 9.92 36.04 -4.15
C ARG A 97 9.25 37.37 -3.86
N LYS A 98 10.05 38.40 -3.55
CA LYS A 98 9.55 39.77 -3.47
C LYS A 98 8.85 39.99 -4.80
N LYS A 99 7.52 40.11 -4.78
CA LYS A 99 6.76 40.45 -5.98
C LYS A 99 7.41 41.74 -6.50
N ALA A 100 7.83 41.75 -7.75
CA ALA A 100 8.25 43.00 -8.38
C ALA A 100 7.07 43.96 -8.24
N VAL A 101 7.30 45.09 -7.57
CA VAL A 101 6.31 46.15 -7.47
C VAL A 101 6.20 46.75 -8.87
N VAL A 102 5.27 46.23 -9.67
CA VAL A 102 4.85 46.93 -10.89
C VAL A 102 4.14 48.17 -10.40
N LYS A 103 4.81 49.32 -10.46
CA LYS A 103 4.19 50.63 -10.24
C LYS A 103 3.22 50.87 -11.40
N ILE A 104 1.98 50.46 -11.23
CA ILE A 104 0.89 50.86 -12.12
C ILE A 104 0.60 52.33 -11.80
N LYS A 105 0.95 53.22 -12.72
CA LYS A 105 0.65 54.65 -12.62
C LYS A 105 -0.84 54.80 -12.95
N ILE A 106 -1.67 54.87 -11.91
CA ILE A 106 -3.10 55.16 -12.05
C ILE A 106 -3.20 56.67 -12.32
N PRO A 107 -3.62 57.12 -13.51
CA PRO A 107 -3.88 58.54 -13.73
C PRO A 107 -5.01 58.98 -12.78
N ALA A 108 -4.90 60.19 -12.25
CA ALA A 108 -5.83 60.70 -11.24
C ALA A 108 -7.27 60.64 -11.76
N GLY A 109 -8.14 59.91 -11.04
CA GLY A 109 -9.59 59.97 -11.28
C GLY A 109 -10.41 58.70 -11.06
N ARG A 110 -9.86 57.52 -10.74
CA ARG A 110 -10.70 56.31 -10.56
C ARG A 110 -10.22 55.39 -9.44
N TYR A 111 -10.62 55.71 -8.20
CA TYR A 111 -10.57 54.79 -7.06
C TYR A 111 -11.99 54.48 -6.60
N SER A 112 -12.65 53.57 -7.31
CA SER A 112 -13.89 52.95 -6.86
C SER A 112 -14.04 51.69 -7.69
N HIS A 113 -14.11 50.53 -7.04
CA HIS A 113 -14.52 49.20 -7.54
C HIS A 113 -13.56 48.11 -7.06
N LEU A 114 -13.55 47.88 -5.74
CA LEU A 114 -13.45 46.52 -5.22
C LEU A 114 -14.80 46.21 -4.57
N PRO A 115 -15.59 45.24 -5.09
CA PRO A 115 -16.71 44.67 -4.35
C PRO A 115 -16.14 43.78 -3.23
N ALA A 116 -16.51 44.09 -1.99
CA ALA A 116 -16.18 43.36 -0.79
C ALA A 116 -17.47 42.74 -0.26
N ASP A 117 -17.81 41.53 -0.70
CA ASP A 117 -19.06 40.89 -0.28
C ASP A 117 -18.80 39.61 0.55
N PRO A 118 -19.20 39.60 1.84
CA PRO A 118 -19.07 38.47 2.77
C PRO A 118 -20.25 37.46 2.76
N GLU A 119 -21.11 37.46 1.75
CA GLU A 119 -22.39 36.71 1.76
C GLU A 119 -22.39 35.39 0.97
N ARG A 120 -21.25 34.75 0.72
CA ARG A 120 -21.24 33.45 0.02
C ARG A 120 -21.50 32.27 0.97
N ILE A 121 -22.77 31.84 0.99
CA ILE A 121 -23.25 30.57 1.56
C ILE A 121 -22.56 29.39 0.85
N PHE A 122 -21.97 28.46 1.60
CA PHE A 122 -21.32 27.27 1.03
C PHE A 122 -22.29 26.08 1.02
N GLN A 123 -22.56 25.54 -0.18
CA GLN A 123 -23.35 24.31 -0.34
C GLN A 123 -22.41 23.09 -0.28
N VAL A 124 -22.53 22.27 0.77
CA VAL A 124 -21.71 21.07 0.98
C VAL A 124 -22.41 19.87 0.33
N LYS A 125 -21.84 19.31 -0.74
CA LYS A 125 -22.33 18.07 -1.37
C LYS A 125 -21.78 16.84 -0.64
N ALA A 126 -22.61 15.81 -0.43
CA ALA A 126 -22.26 14.55 0.26
C ALA A 126 -21.02 13.82 -0.31
N LYS A 127 -20.66 14.09 -1.57
CA LYS A 127 -19.36 13.75 -2.15
C LYS A 127 -18.67 14.99 -2.73
N GLY A 128 -18.17 15.88 -1.87
CA GLY A 128 -17.41 17.07 -2.30
C GLY A 128 -16.79 17.89 -1.15
N ALA A 129 -15.70 18.61 -1.49
CA ALA A 129 -14.82 19.46 -0.66
C ALA A 129 -14.24 18.83 0.65
N ARG A 130 -12.93 18.57 0.59
CA ARG A 130 -12.10 17.83 1.55
C ARG A 130 -12.39 18.16 3.03
N PRO A 131 -12.52 17.14 3.91
CA PRO A 131 -12.68 17.28 5.37
C PRO A 131 -11.71 18.25 6.04
N LYS A 132 -10.53 18.48 5.44
CA LYS A 132 -9.52 19.42 5.94
C LYS A 132 -9.94 20.89 5.88
N LEU A 133 -10.75 21.28 4.89
CA LEU A 133 -11.20 22.67 4.73
C LEU A 133 -12.33 22.99 5.71
N LEU A 134 -13.26 22.06 5.89
CA LEU A 134 -14.31 22.17 6.92
C LEU A 134 -13.70 22.17 8.32
N LYS A 135 -12.71 21.32 8.58
CA LYS A 135 -12.01 21.30 9.86
C LYS A 135 -11.28 22.62 10.15
N ALA A 136 -10.57 23.17 9.17
CA ALA A 136 -9.88 24.46 9.35
C ALA A 136 -10.85 25.61 9.64
N TYR A 137 -12.00 25.65 8.97
CA TYR A 137 -13.01 26.68 9.22
C TYR A 137 -13.73 26.49 10.57
N ALA A 138 -14.03 25.24 10.96
CA ALA A 138 -14.58 24.94 12.28
C ALA A 138 -13.61 25.33 13.42
N ASP A 139 -12.31 25.14 13.21
CA ASP A 139 -11.28 25.55 14.17
C ASP A 139 -11.15 27.10 14.27
N GLU A 140 -11.51 27.85 13.21
CA GLU A 140 -11.44 29.32 13.19
C GLU A 140 -12.69 30.00 13.76
N VAL A 141 -13.89 29.47 13.49
CA VAL A 141 -15.18 30.08 13.90
C VAL A 141 -15.70 29.49 15.21
N GLY A 142 -15.14 28.37 15.66
CA GLY A 142 -15.60 27.60 16.82
C GLY A 142 -16.61 26.53 16.41
N LEU A 143 -16.51 25.37 17.08
CA LEU A 143 -17.27 24.16 16.73
C LEU A 143 -18.79 24.37 16.79
N ASP A 144 -19.27 25.09 17.81
CA ASP A 144 -20.71 25.28 18.05
C ASP A 144 -21.35 26.23 17.02
N THR A 145 -20.66 27.31 16.67
CA THR A 145 -21.05 28.25 15.62
C THR A 145 -20.99 27.59 14.24
N PHE A 146 -20.04 26.69 14.01
CA PHE A 146 -19.97 25.92 12.78
C PHE A 146 -21.11 24.90 12.64
N LEU A 147 -21.45 24.18 13.71
CA LEU A 147 -22.53 23.17 13.70
C LEU A 147 -23.92 23.79 13.51
N SER A 148 -24.16 24.98 14.07
CA SER A 148 -25.41 25.74 13.85
C SER A 148 -25.59 26.24 12.42
N GLN A 149 -24.51 26.37 11.65
CA GLN A 149 -24.52 26.75 10.24
C GLN A 149 -24.54 25.55 9.28
N CYS A 150 -24.37 24.34 9.79
CA CYS A 150 -24.37 23.11 9.00
C CYS A 150 -25.75 22.46 8.99
N PHE A 151 -26.50 22.63 7.91
CA PHE A 151 -27.70 21.84 7.64
C PHE A 151 -27.39 20.76 6.59
N ILE A 152 -27.89 19.55 6.83
CA ILE A 152 -27.78 18.42 5.90
C ILE A 152 -28.76 18.72 4.75
N GLY A 153 -28.22 18.98 3.56
CA GLY A 153 -29.02 18.94 2.33
C GLY A 153 -29.27 17.49 1.97
N GLU A 154 -30.54 17.06 2.03
CA GLU A 154 -30.98 15.79 1.47
C GLU A 154 -30.92 15.87 -0.06
N ASP A 155 -30.13 14.99 -0.67
CA ASP A 155 -30.26 14.51 -2.05
C ASP A 155 -29.93 13.01 -2.08
#